data_AF-A0A7J8L8E7-F1
#
_entry.id   AF-A0A7J8L8E7-F1
#
_cell.length_a   1.000
_cell.length_b   1.000
_cell.length_c   1.000
_cell.angle_alpha   90.00
_cell.angle_beta   90.00
_cell.angle_gamma   90.00
#
_symmetry.space_group_name_H-M   'P 1'
#
loop_
_entity.id
_entity.type
_entity.pdbx_description
1 polymer ?
#
loop_
_entity_poly.entity_id
_entity_poly.type
_entity_poly.pdbx_seq_one_letter_code
_entity_poly.pdbx_strand_id
1 'polypeptide(L)'
;MANLNMVGVDLANLNIMDEEEDPLVVVGDDISVDPEYRLCLVGRVLTNSIVNFPSLKNTLADLWHPLRGVSIMEIEDKRIFFRFYSEIDLKRVMDDMPWFFNRHLIVFHRLIRGEDPSIVLLWTTVFWVRTNNLLARLITEGMARQLGDFIG
;
A
#
# COMPACT_ATOMS: atom_id res chain seq x y z
N MET A 1 32.07 -17.35 61.54
CA MET A 1 32.10 -15.91 61.25
C MET A 1 31.85 -15.73 59.77
N ALA A 2 30.80 -14.98 59.42
CA ALA A 2 30.34 -14.77 58.05
C ALA A 2 31.17 -13.71 57.31
N ASN A 3 31.39 -13.92 56.01
CA ASN A 3 31.72 -12.94 54.97
C ASN A 3 31.23 -13.57 53.65
N LEU A 4 30.06 -13.19 53.10
CA LEU A 4 29.75 -12.03 52.24
C LEU A 4 30.59 -11.90 50.97
N ASN A 5 29.87 -11.75 49.85
CA ASN A 5 30.26 -11.40 48.48
C ASN A 5 30.60 -12.62 47.62
N MET A 6 29.69 -13.16 46.79
CA MET A 6 28.86 -12.52 45.76
C MET A 6 29.71 -11.80 44.70
N VAL A 7 29.52 -12.22 43.45
CA VAL A 7 29.96 -11.62 42.19
C VAL A 7 31.42 -11.84 41.82
N GLY A 8 31.64 -12.74 40.85
CA GLY A 8 32.96 -12.99 40.28
C GLY A 8 32.92 -14.04 39.19
N VAL A 9 32.02 -13.90 38.21
CA VAL A 9 32.14 -14.62 36.94
C VAL A 9 31.80 -13.62 35.83
N ASP A 10 32.83 -13.25 35.08
CA ASP A 10 32.84 -12.67 33.74
C ASP A 10 31.97 -11.44 33.44
N LEU A 11 32.51 -10.25 33.74
CA LEU A 11 32.06 -8.96 33.21
C LEU A 11 32.75 -8.59 31.88
N ALA A 12 33.00 -9.54 30.99
CA ALA A 12 33.70 -9.27 29.74
C ALA A 12 33.01 -9.88 28.51
N ASN A 13 31.69 -9.79 28.41
CA ASN A 13 30.98 -9.99 27.13
C ASN A 13 29.52 -9.48 27.14
N LEU A 14 29.32 -8.21 27.50
CA LEU A 14 28.08 -7.51 27.13
C LEU A 14 28.33 -6.75 25.82
N ASN A 15 28.15 -7.45 24.71
CA ASN A 15 27.96 -6.80 23.42
C ASN A 15 26.52 -6.29 23.39
N ILE A 16 26.34 -4.98 23.45
CA ILE A 16 25.05 -4.34 23.18
C ILE A 16 24.84 -4.50 21.68
N MET A 17 24.12 -5.54 21.27
CA MET A 17 23.51 -5.57 19.95
C MET A 17 22.15 -4.93 20.14
N ASP A 18 21.98 -3.77 19.52
CA ASP A 18 20.71 -3.03 19.46
C ASP A 18 19.58 -4.00 19.08
N GLU A 19 18.68 -4.26 20.02
CA GLU A 19 17.39 -4.89 19.73
C GLU A 19 16.58 -3.86 18.93
N GLU A 20 16.73 -3.87 17.60
CA GLU A 20 15.68 -3.37 16.73
C GLU A 20 14.42 -4.20 17.03
N GLU A 21 13.40 -3.57 17.60
CA GLU A 21 12.06 -4.16 17.72
C GLU A 21 11.64 -4.67 16.33
N ASP A 22 11.61 -5.99 16.15
CA ASP A 22 10.99 -6.61 14.99
C ASP A 22 9.56 -6.07 14.87
N PRO A 23 9.19 -5.43 13.74
CA PRO A 23 7.83 -4.98 13.57
C PRO A 23 6.90 -6.19 13.61
N LEU A 24 5.90 -6.11 14.48
CA LEU A 24 4.88 -7.12 14.70
C LEU A 24 4.28 -7.57 13.35
N VAL A 25 4.70 -8.75 12.87
CA VAL A 25 4.10 -9.36 11.67
C VAL A 25 2.74 -9.90 12.08
N VAL A 26 1.68 -9.15 11.77
CA VAL A 26 0.32 -9.69 11.76
C VAL A 26 0.29 -10.74 10.66
N VAL A 27 0.29 -12.02 11.05
CA VAL A 27 0.08 -13.16 10.15
C VAL A 27 -1.37 -13.11 9.68
N GLY A 28 -1.62 -12.33 8.64
CA GLY A 28 -2.82 -12.46 7.84
C GLY A 28 -2.67 -13.69 6.95
N ASP A 29 -3.70 -14.54 6.93
CA ASP A 29 -3.82 -15.79 6.17
C ASP A 29 -2.85 -15.90 4.97
N ASP A 30 -1.91 -16.85 5.07
CA ASP A 30 -1.04 -17.28 3.99
C ASP A 30 -1.87 -17.96 2.89
N ILE A 31 -2.61 -17.16 2.12
CA ILE A 31 -3.14 -17.56 0.83
C ILE A 31 -1.93 -17.69 -0.08
N SER A 32 -1.41 -18.90 -0.21
CA SER A 32 -0.29 -19.25 -1.10
C SER A 32 -0.53 -18.69 -2.51
N VAL A 33 -0.02 -17.49 -2.76
CA VAL A 33 -0.22 -16.78 -4.01
C VAL A 33 0.56 -17.51 -5.09
N ASP A 34 -0.07 -17.79 -6.23
CA ASP A 34 0.64 -18.26 -7.42
C ASP A 34 1.79 -17.27 -7.71
N PRO A 35 3.07 -17.71 -7.81
CA PRO A 35 4.20 -16.81 -8.03
C PRO A 35 4.00 -15.85 -9.22
N GLU A 36 3.15 -16.21 -10.20
CA GLU A 36 2.84 -15.38 -11.36
C GLU A 36 2.09 -14.07 -10.99
N TYR A 37 1.19 -14.09 -10.00
CA TYR A 37 0.27 -12.97 -9.71
C TYR A 37 0.60 -12.15 -8.46
N ARG A 38 1.61 -12.55 -7.66
CA ARG A 38 2.04 -11.84 -6.44
C ARG A 38 2.33 -10.36 -6.61
N LEU A 39 2.83 -10.01 -7.79
CA LEU A 39 3.28 -8.67 -8.15
C LEU A 39 2.33 -7.96 -9.12
N CYS A 40 1.06 -8.36 -9.14
CA CYS A 40 0.08 -7.83 -10.10
C CYS A 40 -1.00 -6.98 -9.42
N LEU A 41 -1.35 -5.87 -10.07
CA LEU A 41 -2.50 -5.02 -9.72
C LEU A 41 -3.47 -4.96 -10.89
N VAL A 42 -4.75 -4.85 -10.56
CA VAL A 42 -5.76 -4.35 -11.49
C VAL A 42 -6.17 -2.97 -11.02
N GLY A 43 -6.28 -2.02 -11.95
CA GLY A 43 -6.81 -0.71 -11.65
C GLY A 43 -7.83 -0.23 -12.66
N ARG A 44 -8.59 0.78 -12.26
CA ARG A 44 -9.58 1.47 -13.11
C ARG A 44 -9.58 2.95 -12.78
N VAL A 45 -9.58 3.80 -13.82
CA VAL A 45 -9.79 5.23 -13.66
C VAL A 45 -11.27 5.49 -13.45
N LEU A 46 -11.64 6.17 -12.36
CA LEU A 46 -13.01 6.52 -12.03
C LEU A 46 -13.50 7.68 -12.90
N THR A 47 -13.86 7.36 -14.13
CA THR A 47 -14.43 8.29 -15.10
C THR A 47 -15.33 7.58 -16.12
N ASN A 48 -16.39 8.27 -16.53
CA ASN A 48 -17.25 7.80 -17.61
C ASN A 48 -16.65 8.08 -19.00
N SER A 49 -15.71 9.01 -19.08
CA SER A 49 -15.03 9.39 -20.33
C SER A 49 -14.12 8.26 -20.84
N ILE A 50 -13.73 8.36 -22.11
CA ILE A 50 -12.68 7.52 -22.69
C ILE A 50 -11.35 8.06 -22.20
N VAL A 51 -10.51 7.18 -21.67
CA VAL A 51 -9.16 7.50 -21.20
C VAL A 51 -8.19 7.25 -22.35
N ASN A 52 -7.29 8.19 -22.61
CA ASN A 52 -6.18 7.94 -23.53
C ASN A 52 -5.17 7.00 -22.84
N PHE A 53 -5.27 5.71 -23.15
CA PHE A 53 -4.44 4.69 -22.52
C PHE A 53 -2.93 4.91 -22.72
N PRO A 54 -2.42 5.23 -23.94
CA PRO A 54 -1.01 5.57 -24.11
C PRO A 54 -0.51 6.69 -23.20
N SER A 55 -1.29 7.78 -23.06
CA SER A 55 -0.94 8.87 -22.15
C SER A 55 -0.94 8.42 -20.70
N LEU A 56 -1.97 7.68 -20.26
CA LEU A 56 -2.03 7.13 -18.91
C LEU A 56 -0.83 6.24 -18.60
N LYS A 57 -0.53 5.31 -19.49
CA LYS A 57 0.59 4.37 -19.35
C LYS A 57 1.91 5.10 -19.20
N ASN A 58 2.19 6.07 -20.07
CA ASN A 58 3.44 6.83 -20.00
C ASN A 58 3.49 7.67 -18.72
N THR A 59 2.41 8.37 -18.38
CA THR A 59 2.35 9.17 -17.13
C THR A 59 2.59 8.31 -15.89
N LEU A 60 1.96 7.14 -15.76
CA LEU A 60 2.15 6.28 -14.60
C LEU A 60 3.55 5.65 -14.58
N ALA A 61 4.08 5.21 -15.72
CA ALA A 61 5.42 4.64 -15.79
C ALA A 61 6.49 5.68 -15.40
N ASP A 62 6.35 6.92 -15.88
CA ASP A 62 7.26 8.03 -15.57
C ASP A 62 7.13 8.46 -14.11
N LEU A 63 5.90 8.56 -13.60
CA LEU A 63 5.61 9.00 -12.22
C LEU A 63 6.07 7.96 -11.19
N TRP A 64 5.73 6.69 -11.41
CA TRP A 64 6.10 5.63 -10.48
C TRP A 64 7.57 5.28 -10.57
N HIS A 65 8.23 5.49 -11.71
CA HIS A 65 9.64 5.25 -11.95
C HIS A 65 10.19 3.98 -11.24
N PRO A 66 9.62 2.79 -11.52
CA PRO A 66 9.97 1.56 -10.83
C PRO A 66 11.40 1.10 -11.16
N LEU A 67 12.13 0.61 -10.16
CA LEU A 67 13.51 0.18 -10.27
C LEU A 67 13.70 -0.97 -11.25
N ARG A 68 12.76 -1.94 -11.27
CA ARG A 68 12.80 -3.11 -12.17
C ARG A 68 11.81 -3.03 -13.32
N GLY A 69 11.16 -1.88 -13.49
CA GLY A 69 10.13 -1.69 -14.51
C GLY A 69 8.75 -2.19 -14.09
N VAL A 70 7.76 -1.85 -14.92
CA VAL A 70 6.37 -2.30 -14.80
C VAL A 70 5.81 -2.54 -16.19
N SER A 71 5.06 -3.61 -16.38
CA SER A 71 4.28 -3.85 -17.59
C SER A 71 2.84 -3.39 -17.37
N ILE A 72 2.38 -2.47 -18.21
CA ILE A 72 1.04 -1.86 -18.13
C ILE A 72 0.27 -2.23 -19.41
N MET A 73 -0.88 -2.87 -19.23
CA MET A 73 -1.75 -3.36 -20.31
C MET A 73 -3.20 -2.96 -20.05
N GLU A 74 -3.93 -2.58 -21.08
CA GLU A 74 -5.38 -2.39 -21.02
C GLU A 74 -6.06 -3.76 -21.17
N ILE A 75 -7.04 -4.03 -20.32
CA ILE A 75 -7.94 -5.19 -20.43
C ILE A 75 -9.36 -4.68 -20.66
N GLU A 76 -10.34 -5.58 -20.64
CA GLU A 76 -11.75 -5.30 -20.87
C GLU A 76 -12.34 -4.40 -19.77
N ASP A 77 -13.48 -3.76 -20.06
CA ASP A 77 -14.22 -2.86 -19.15
C ASP A 77 -13.39 -1.72 -18.54
N LYS A 78 -12.52 -1.08 -19.36
CA LYS A 78 -11.66 0.03 -18.93
C LYS A 78 -10.72 -0.32 -17.76
N ARG A 79 -10.41 -1.61 -17.60
CA ARG A 79 -9.48 -2.11 -16.58
C ARG A 79 -8.07 -2.04 -17.12
N ILE A 80 -7.13 -1.85 -16.21
CA ILE A 80 -5.72 -1.76 -16.50
C ILE A 80 -5.01 -2.76 -15.61
N PHE A 81 -4.18 -3.59 -16.23
CA PHE A 81 -3.36 -4.56 -15.54
C PHE A 81 -1.93 -4.08 -15.45
N PHE A 82 -1.37 -4.20 -14.26
CA PHE A 82 -0.02 -3.80 -13.93
C PHE A 82 0.72 -5.03 -13.41
N ARG A 83 1.82 -5.41 -14.06
CA ARG A 83 2.76 -6.43 -13.57
C ARG A 83 4.06 -5.76 -13.18
N PHE A 84 4.37 -5.80 -11.89
CA PHE A 84 5.65 -5.35 -11.36
C PHE A 84 6.66 -6.49 -11.37
N TYR A 85 7.95 -6.13 -11.40
CA TYR A 85 9.06 -7.08 -11.35
C TYR A 85 9.87 -7.00 -10.04
N SER A 86 9.37 -6.21 -9.08
CA SER A 86 9.94 -6.01 -7.75
C SER A 86 8.82 -5.79 -6.73
N GLU A 87 8.88 -6.50 -5.59
CA GLU A 87 7.97 -6.26 -4.47
C GLU A 87 8.15 -4.85 -3.89
N ILE A 88 9.37 -4.32 -3.92
CA ILE A 88 9.68 -2.96 -3.43
C ILE A 88 8.96 -1.91 -4.29
N ASP A 89 8.96 -2.08 -5.61
CA ASP A 89 8.29 -1.15 -6.52
C ASP A 89 6.77 -1.19 -6.32
N LEU A 90 6.19 -2.40 -6.21
CA LEU A 90 4.78 -2.58 -5.92
C LEU A 90 4.39 -1.94 -4.59
N LYS A 91 5.15 -2.24 -3.53
CA LYS A 91 4.90 -1.72 -2.19
C LYS A 91 4.94 -0.19 -2.18
N ARG A 92 5.94 0.44 -2.80
CA ARG A 92 6.01 1.89 -2.91
C ARG A 92 4.77 2.47 -3.61
N VAL A 93 4.36 1.88 -4.73
CA VAL A 93 3.15 2.33 -5.45
C VAL A 93 1.89 2.20 -4.59
N MET A 94 1.76 1.13 -3.80
CA MET A 94 0.61 0.95 -2.91
C MET A 94 0.64 1.88 -1.70
N ASP A 95 1.81 2.11 -1.10
CA ASP A 95 1.98 2.97 0.09
C ASP A 95 1.74 4.45 -0.24
N ASP A 96 2.06 4.87 -1.48
CA ASP A 96 1.88 6.25 -1.97
C ASP A 96 0.46 6.52 -2.51
N MET A 97 -0.49 5.59 -2.34
CA MET A 97 -1.89 5.79 -2.73
C MET A 97 -2.54 6.98 -1.96
N PRO A 98 -3.49 7.70 -2.59
CA PRO A 98 -4.14 7.43 -3.87
C PRO A 98 -3.40 7.97 -5.11
N TRP A 99 -3.62 7.34 -6.26
CA TRP A 99 -3.15 7.85 -7.55
C TRP A 99 -4.26 8.48 -8.38
N PHE A 100 -3.89 9.50 -9.16
CA PHE A 100 -4.80 10.21 -10.04
C PHE A 100 -4.23 10.27 -11.45
N PHE A 101 -5.12 10.22 -12.45
CA PHE A 101 -4.81 10.55 -13.84
C PHE A 101 -5.81 11.59 -14.34
N ASN A 102 -5.33 12.73 -14.84
CA ASN A 102 -6.18 13.83 -15.33
C ASN A 102 -7.29 14.24 -14.34
N ARG A 103 -6.96 14.35 -13.04
CA ARG A 103 -7.89 14.65 -11.94
C ARG A 103 -8.97 13.59 -11.65
N HIS A 104 -8.85 12.40 -12.25
CA HIS A 104 -9.69 11.26 -11.93
C HIS A 104 -8.92 10.27 -11.07
N LEU A 105 -9.55 9.81 -9.99
CA LEU A 105 -8.99 8.81 -9.08
C LEU A 105 -8.81 7.47 -9.79
N ILE A 106 -7.71 6.78 -9.49
CA ILE A 106 -7.48 5.41 -9.91
C ILE A 106 -7.70 4.50 -8.70
N VAL A 107 -8.62 3.54 -8.83
CA VAL A 107 -8.82 2.49 -7.83
C VAL A 107 -7.95 1.31 -8.21
N PHE A 108 -7.30 0.69 -7.23
CA PHE A 108 -6.47 -0.50 -7.42
C PHE A 108 -6.99 -1.66 -6.57
N HIS A 109 -6.76 -2.86 -7.07
CA HIS A 109 -6.91 -4.13 -6.37
C HIS A 109 -5.65 -4.97 -6.58
N ARG A 110 -5.07 -5.47 -5.50
CA ARG A 110 -3.94 -6.40 -5.57
C ARG A 110 -4.48 -7.79 -5.82
N LEU A 111 -4.06 -8.41 -6.92
CA LEU A 111 -4.54 -9.74 -7.26
C LEU A 111 -4.03 -10.78 -6.25
N ILE A 112 -4.95 -11.63 -5.80
CA ILE A 112 -4.62 -12.85 -5.07
C ILE A 112 -4.85 -14.08 -5.95
N ARG A 113 -4.37 -15.24 -5.50
CA ARG A 113 -4.44 -16.47 -6.30
C ARG A 113 -5.89 -16.84 -6.62
N GLY A 114 -6.12 -17.17 -7.89
CA GLY A 114 -7.40 -17.65 -8.39
C GLY A 114 -8.39 -16.53 -8.74
N GLU A 115 -8.02 -15.26 -8.54
CA GLU A 115 -8.83 -14.14 -9.02
C GLU A 115 -8.66 -13.93 -10.52
N ASP A 116 -9.78 -13.65 -11.19
CA ASP A 116 -9.78 -13.20 -12.58
C ASP A 116 -9.70 -11.66 -12.63
N PRO A 117 -8.63 -11.09 -13.21
CA PRO A 117 -8.45 -9.65 -13.35
C PRO A 117 -9.61 -8.90 -13.99
N SER A 118 -10.39 -9.58 -14.83
CA SER A 118 -11.51 -9.00 -15.58
C SER A 118 -12.74 -8.74 -14.71
N ILE A 119 -12.86 -9.42 -13.57
CA ILE A 119 -14.07 -9.39 -12.72
C ILE A 119 -13.82 -8.94 -11.27
N VAL A 120 -12.56 -8.77 -10.84
CA VAL A 120 -12.27 -8.29 -9.48
C VAL A 120 -12.99 -6.97 -9.15
N LEU A 121 -13.40 -6.81 -7.89
CA LEU A 121 -14.13 -5.64 -7.44
C LEU A 121 -13.18 -4.44 -7.27
N LEU A 122 -13.51 -3.32 -7.91
CA LEU A 122 -12.77 -2.06 -7.82
C LEU A 122 -13.66 -0.97 -7.21
N TRP A 123 -14.23 -1.28 -6.05
CA TRP A 123 -15.24 -0.47 -5.36
C TRP A 123 -14.69 0.38 -4.20
N THR A 124 -13.51 0.05 -3.68
CA THR A 124 -12.96 0.60 -2.45
C THR A 124 -11.53 1.08 -2.70
N THR A 125 -11.14 2.17 -2.07
CA THR A 125 -9.77 2.68 -2.11
C THR A 125 -9.49 3.48 -0.85
N VAL A 126 -8.24 3.43 -0.38
CA VAL A 126 -7.80 4.19 0.79
C VAL A 126 -7.21 5.50 0.28
N PHE A 127 -7.64 6.61 0.86
CA PHE A 127 -7.06 7.91 0.56
C PHE A 127 -7.12 8.87 1.74
N TRP A 128 -6.17 9.81 1.76
CA TRP A 128 -6.12 10.87 2.74
C TRP A 128 -7.08 12.00 2.37
N VAL A 129 -7.95 12.37 3.31
CA VAL A 129 -8.81 13.54 3.19
C VAL A 129 -8.19 14.68 3.98
N ARG A 130 -7.91 15.79 3.30
CA ARG A 130 -7.47 17.03 3.95
C ARG A 130 -8.65 17.94 4.20
N THR A 131 -8.94 18.19 5.47
CA THR A 131 -9.93 19.20 5.89
C THR A 131 -9.26 20.56 6.07
N ASN A 132 -9.74 21.58 5.35
CA ASN A 132 -9.26 22.95 5.49
C ASN A 132 -10.26 23.81 6.24
N ASN A 133 -9.78 24.89 6.87
CA ASN A 133 -10.61 25.88 7.59
C ASN A 133 -11.46 25.31 8.74
N LEU A 134 -10.99 24.25 9.41
CA LEU A 134 -11.67 23.71 10.58
C LEU A 134 -11.41 24.62 11.80
N LEU A 135 -12.47 25.03 12.50
CA LEU A 135 -12.33 25.74 13.78
C LEU A 135 -11.69 24.80 14.82
N ALA A 136 -10.77 25.31 15.64
CA ALA A 136 -10.04 24.49 16.63
C ALA A 136 -10.98 23.67 17.55
N ARG A 137 -12.15 24.22 17.92
CA ARG A 137 -13.18 23.54 18.71
C ARG A 137 -13.75 22.27 18.04
N LEU A 138 -13.67 22.15 16.72
CA LEU A 138 -14.19 21.02 15.95
C LEU A 138 -13.13 19.93 15.75
N ILE A 139 -11.87 20.16 16.13
CA ILE A 139 -10.80 19.15 16.05
C ILE A 139 -10.95 18.20 17.24
N THR A 140 -11.90 17.28 17.14
CA THR A 140 -12.18 16.26 18.14
C THR A 140 -12.29 14.90 17.45
N GLU A 141 -11.97 13.83 18.16
CA GLU A 141 -12.10 12.46 17.63
C GLU A 141 -13.54 12.18 17.15
N GLY A 142 -14.55 12.63 17.89
CA GLY A 142 -15.95 12.46 17.52
C GLY A 142 -16.31 13.14 16.19
N MET A 143 -15.82 14.36 15.96
CA MET A 143 -16.02 15.06 14.68
C MET A 143 -15.24 14.38 13.54
N ALA A 144 -14.03 13.88 13.81
CA ALA A 144 -13.25 13.15 12.81
C ALA A 144 -13.96 11.87 12.37
N ARG A 145 -14.54 11.11 13.33
CA ARG A 145 -15.36 9.92 13.04
C ARG A 145 -16.59 10.28 12.23
N GLN A 146 -17.37 11.28 12.65
CA GLN A 146 -18.56 11.72 11.92
C GLN A 146 -18.24 12.17 10.49
N LEU A 147 -17.12 12.85 10.29
CA LEU A 147 -16.69 13.26 8.95
C LEU A 147 -16.24 12.06 8.12
N GLY A 148 -15.52 11.12 8.72
CA GLY A 148 -15.16 9.84 8.09
C GLY A 148 -16.40 9.09 7.63
N ASP A 149 -17.34 8.84 8.54
CA ASP A 149 -18.61 8.15 8.26
C ASP A 149 -19.44 8.86 7.17
N PHE A 150 -19.37 10.19 7.10
CA PHE A 150 -20.04 10.97 6.05
C PHE A 150 -19.39 10.80 4.68
N ILE A 151 -18.06 10.66 4.62
CA ILE A 151 -17.32 10.50 3.37
C ILE A 151 -17.41 9.05 2.87
N GLY A 152 -17.31 8.08 3.79
CA GLY A 152 -17.32 6.64 3.51
C GLY A 152 -16.37 5.86 4.38
#